data_AF-A0A4R2NTU7-F1
#
_entry.id   AF-A0A4R2NTU7-F1
#
_cell.length_a   1.000
_cell.length_b   1.000
_cell.length_c   1.000
_cell.angle_alpha   90.00
_cell.angle_beta   90.00
_cell.angle_gamma   90.00
#
_symmetry.space_group_name_H-M   'P 1'
#
loop_
_entity.id
_entity.type
_entity.pdbx_description
1 polymer ?
#
loop_
_entity_poly.entity_id
_entity_poly.type
_entity_poly.pdbx_seq_one_letter_code
_entity_poly.pdbx_strand_id
1 'polypeptide(L)' 'MSNDDLASRILGFTRFLVHAADRVDHAALGRGWLDHEGQPTQEGRELIEALLGQDTARSAYRLAC' A
#
# COMPACT_ATOMS: atom_id res chain seq x y z
N MET A 1 -4.97 -12.63 -1.07
CA MET A 1 -4.29 -11.79 -0.04
C MET A 1 -5.25 -11.61 1.11
N SER A 2 -4.79 -11.69 2.37
CA SER A 2 -5.62 -11.37 3.54
C SER A 2 -5.73 -9.84 3.72
N ASN A 3 -6.74 -9.38 4.46
CA ASN A 3 -6.85 -7.97 4.85
C ASN A 3 -5.62 -7.50 5.66
N ASP A 4 -5.04 -8.37 6.50
CA ASP A 4 -3.83 -8.06 7.26
C ASP A 4 -2.60 -7.83 6.36
N ASP A 5 -2.51 -8.59 5.26
CA ASP A 5 -1.44 -8.47 4.27
C ASP A 5 -1.60 -7.16 3.46
N LEU A 6 -2.84 -6.81 3.09
CA LEU A 6 -3.18 -5.53 2.47
C LEU A 6 -2.84 -4.35 3.38
N ALA A 7 -3.28 -4.38 4.64
CA ALA A 7 -3.01 -3.33 5.61
C ALA A 7 -1.50 -3.14 5.83
N SER A 8 -0.75 -4.24 5.99
CA SER A 8 0.71 -4.20 6.12
C SER A 8 1.41 -3.55 4.91
N ARG A 9 0.95 -3.83 3.70
CA ARG A 9 1.47 -3.24 2.46
C ARG A 9 1.12 -1.75 2.34
N ILE A 10 -0.11 -1.37 2.69
CA ILE A 10 -0.56 0.03 2.70
C ILE A 10 0.29 0.83 3.67
N LEU A 11 0.53 0.31 4.88
CA LEU A 11 1.39 0.95 5.88
C LEU A 11 2.84 1.03 5.40
N GLY A 12 3.38 -0.04 4.81
CA GLY A 12 4.73 -0.04 4.21
C GLY A 12 4.89 1.03 3.13
N PHE A 13 3.91 1.16 2.23
CA PHE A 13 3.91 2.18 1.20
C PHE A 13 3.74 3.59 1.77
N THR A 14 2.89 3.76 2.77
CA THR A 14 2.69 5.04 3.44
C THR A 14 3.96 5.48 4.17
N ARG A 15 4.71 4.54 4.76
CA ARG A 15 6.03 4.80 5.38
C ARG A 15 7.09 5.21 4.35
N PHE A 16 7.03 4.67 3.13
CA PHE A 16 7.91 5.13 2.05
C PHE A 16 7.64 6.60 1.67
N LEU A 17 6.37 6.99 1.60
CA LEU A 17 5.96 8.35 1.28
C LEU A 17 6.23 9.34 2.42
N VAL A 18 5.92 8.93 3.65
CA VAL A 18 6.04 9.74 4.85
C VAL A 18 7.29 9.27 5.58
N HIS A 19 8.43 9.94 5.35
CA HIS A 19 9.69 9.64 6.04
C HIS A 19 9.59 9.73 7.57
N ALA A 20 8.49 10.29 8.10
CA ALA A 20 8.14 10.25 9.51
C ALA A 20 7.37 8.96 9.84
N ALA A 21 8.09 7.99 10.41
CA ALA A 21 7.55 6.70 10.83
C ALA A 21 6.48 6.78 11.94
N ASP A 22 6.31 7.94 12.57
CA ASP A 22 5.51 8.10 13.79
C ASP A 22 3.98 8.18 13.54
N ARG A 23 3.53 8.42 12.30
CA ARG A 23 2.10 8.63 11.98
C ARG A 23 1.66 7.99 10.66
N VAL A 24 2.17 6.80 10.39
CA VAL A 24 1.91 6.07 9.13
C VAL A 24 0.45 5.61 9.06
N ASP A 25 -0.10 5.15 10.18
CA ASP A 25 -1.51 4.82 10.38
C ASP A 25 -2.41 6.03 10.13
N HIS A 26 -2.13 7.18 10.75
CA HIS A 26 -2.89 8.42 10.58
C HIS A 26 -2.82 8.96 9.16
N ALA A 27 -1.68 8.82 8.49
CA ALA A 27 -1.53 9.22 7.10
C ALA A 27 -2.31 8.30 6.15
N ALA A 28 -2.35 6.99 6.42
CA ALA A 28 -3.15 6.04 5.65
C ALA A 28 -4.66 6.24 5.86
N LEU A 29 -5.08 6.52 7.11
CA LEU A 29 -6.44 6.92 7.47
C LEU A 29 -6.85 8.22 6.78
N GLY A 30 -6.02 9.26 6.87
CA GLY A 30 -6.29 10.57 6.27
C GLY A 30 -6.33 10.55 4.74
N ARG A 31 -5.76 9.50 4.12
CA ARG A 31 -5.85 9.25 2.67
C ARG A 31 -7.00 8.33 2.28
N GLY A 32 -7.78 7.83 3.24
CA GLY A 32 -8.88 6.91 2.98
C GLY A 32 -8.43 5.50 2.61
N TRP A 33 -7.15 5.13 2.78
CA TRP A 33 -6.64 3.80 2.43
C TRP A 33 -6.93 2.76 3.51
N LEU A 34 -6.99 3.20 4.76
CA LEU A 34 -7.47 2.41 5.90
C LEU A 34 -8.74 3.06 6.46
N ASP A 35 -9.63 2.24 7.00
CA ASP A 35 -10.74 2.71 7.81
C ASP A 35 -10.34 2.86 9.29
N HIS A 36 -11.27 3.38 10.09
CA HIS A 36 -11.10 3.60 11.52
C HIS A 36 -10.83 2.31 12.34
N GLU A 37 -11.09 1.14 11.77
CA GLU A 37 -10.77 -0.16 12.37
C GLU A 37 -9.39 -0.70 11.92
N GLY A 38 -8.66 0.08 11.11
CA GLY A 38 -7.37 -0.30 10.54
C GLY A 38 -7.50 -1.30 9.39
N GLN A 39 -8.70 -1.52 8.88
CA GLN A 39 -8.94 -2.41 7.75
C GLN A 39 -8.72 -1.66 6.43
N PRO A 40 -8.24 -2.34 5.38
CA PRO A 40 -8.10 -1.73 4.06
C PRO A 40 -9.46 -1.35 3.51
N THR A 41 -9.58 -0.12 3.02
CA THR A 41 -10.77 0.33 2.27
C THR A 41 -10.71 -0.14 0.82
N GLN A 42 -11.72 0.21 0.03
CA GLN A 42 -11.69 -0.04 -1.41
C GLN A 42 -10.56 0.72 -2.10
N GLU A 43 -10.34 1.99 -1.76
CA GLU A 43 -9.24 2.80 -2.29
C GLU A 43 -7.87 2.22 -1.91
N GLY A 44 -7.74 1.72 -0.66
CA GLY A 44 -6.53 1.03 -0.22
C GLY A 44 -6.26 -0.26 -0.99
N ARG A 45 -7.30 -1.02 -1.34
CA ARG A 45 -7.18 -2.22 -2.18
C ARG A 45 -6.73 -1.88 -3.60
N GLU A 46 -7.38 -0.90 -4.23
CA GLU A 46 -7.05 -0.43 -5.58
C GLU A 46 -5.61 0.10 -5.66
N LEU A 47 -5.13 0.79 -4.63
CA LEU A 47 -3.73 1.20 -4.51
C LEU A 47 -2.77 0.00 -4.56
N ILE A 48 -3.02 -1.03 -3.75
CA ILE A 48 -2.13 -2.20 -3.70
C ILE A 48 -2.19 -2.97 -5.02
N GLU A 49 -3.36 -3.10 -5.64
CA GLU A 49 -3.50 -3.71 -6.97
C GLU A 49 -2.71 -2.93 -8.04
N ALA A 50 -2.78 -1.59 -8.03
CA ALA A 50 -1.98 -0.76 -8.92
C ALA A 50 -0.48 -0.90 -8.69
N LEU A 51 -0.03 -0.98 -7.43
CA LEU A 51 1.37 -1.19 -7.07
C LEU A 51 1.87 -2.57 -7.51
N LEU A 52 1.07 -3.63 -7.31
CA LEU A 52 1.41 -4.99 -7.75
C LEU A 52 1.43 -5.11 -9.27
N GLY A 53 0.49 -4.46 -9.96
CA GLY A 53 0.46 -4.39 -11.43
C GLY A 53 1.68 -3.65 -12.00
N GLN A 54 2.16 -2.61 -11.31
CA GLN A 54 3.41 -1.94 -11.67
C GLN A 54 4.65 -2.79 -11.39
N ASP A 55 4.68 -3.56 -10.29
CA ASP A 55 5.79 -4.48 -9.99
C ASP A 55 5.90 -5.59 -11.03
N THR A 56 4.77 -6.11 -11.53
CA THR A 56 4.79 -7.09 -12.64
C THR A 56 5.34 -6.47 -13.93
N ALA A 57 4.97 -5.23 -14.24
CA ALA A 57 5.50 -4.51 -15.39
C ALA A 57 7.00 -4.19 -15.25
N ARG A 58 7.48 -3.88 -14.04
CA ARG A 58 8.91 -3.64 -13.76
C ARG A 58 9.74 -4.93 -13.73
N SER A 59 9.20 -6.02 -13.19
CA SER A 59 9.85 -7.34 -13.19
C SER A 59 9.96 -7.94 -14.59
N ALA A 60 8.97 -7.73 -15.46
CA ALA A 60 9.06 -8.13 -16.87
C ALA A 60 10.21 -7.44 -17.62
N TYR A 61 10.52 -6.18 -17.27
CA TYR A 61 11.66 -5.45 -17.84
C TYR A 61 13.02 -5.92 -17.29
N ARG A 62 13.06 -6.59 -16.14
CA ARG A 62 14.31 -7.02 -15.50
C ARG A 62 14.79 -8.40 -15.95
N LEU A 63 13.91 -9.19 -16.58
CA LEU A 63 14.21 -10.50 -17.18
C LEU A 63 14.66 -10.44 -18.64
N ALA A 64 14.70 -9.24 -19.25
CA ALA A 64 15.07 -9.03 -20.64
C ALA A 64 16.50 -8.45 -20.84
N CYS A 65 17.33 -8.44 -19.80
CA CYS A 65 18.73 -7.99 -19.86
C CYS A 65 19.71 -9.12 -19.56
#